data_AF-A0A9E3GL06-F1
#
_entry.id   AF-A0A9E3GL06-F1
#
_cell.length_a   1.000
_cell.length_b   1.000
_cell.length_c   1.000
_cell.angle_alpha   90.00
_cell.angle_beta   90.00
_cell.angle_gamma   90.00
#
_symmetry.space_group_name_H-M   'P 1'
#
loop_
_entity.id
_entity.type
_entity.pdbx_description
1 polymer ?
#
loop_
_entity_poly.entity_id
_entity_poly.type
_entity_poly.pdbx_seq_one_letter_code
_entity_poly.pdbx_strand_id
1 'polypeptide(L)' 'SIEWTRRLTDVGVFAGISAGSAVAAAAKGAEQLEEATMVALVADGGWKYLSTGAWTDDLDDVVDRASRLIYF' A
#
# COMPACT_ATOMS: atom_id res chain seq x y z
N SER A 1 2.21 1.34 3.59
CA SER A 1 1.09 2.16 4.06
C SER A 1 -0.18 1.51 3.59
N ILE A 2 -1.07 1.15 4.53
CA ILE A 2 -2.36 0.51 4.22
C ILE A 2 -3.24 1.46 3.39
N GLU A 3 -3.21 2.75 3.70
CA GLU A 3 -3.92 3.78 2.93
C GLU A 3 -3.51 3.74 1.45
N TRP A 4 -2.21 3.74 1.16
CA TRP A 4 -1.71 3.67 -0.22
C TRP A 4 -2.02 2.33 -0.87
N THR A 5 -2.04 1.21 -0.12
CA THR A 5 -2.52 -0.08 -0.64
C THR A 5 -3.97 0.01 -1.11
N ARG A 6 -4.84 0.72 -0.40
CA ARG A 6 -6.23 0.95 -0.82
C ARG A 6 -6.30 1.90 -2.02
N ARG A 7 -5.56 3.01 -2.01
CA ARG A 7 -5.52 3.98 -3.13
C ARG A 7 -5.09 3.36 -4.46
N LEU A 8 -4.24 2.33 -4.45
CA LEU A 8 -3.88 1.61 -5.68
C LEU A 8 -5.10 0.97 -6.37
N THR A 9 -6.17 0.66 -5.64
CA THR A 9 -7.41 0.14 -6.23
C THR A 9 -8.16 1.19 -7.03
N ASP A 10 -7.99 2.48 -6.73
CA ASP A 10 -8.61 3.60 -7.46
C ASP A 10 -8.12 3.67 -8.92
N VAL A 11 -6.92 3.11 -9.18
CA VAL A 11 -6.33 2.98 -10.52
C VAL A 11 -6.36 1.54 -11.05
N GLY A 12 -7.14 0.66 -10.43
CA GLY A 12 -7.32 -0.73 -10.86
C GLY A 12 -6.18 -1.68 -10.51
N VAL A 13 -5.25 -1.27 -9.65
CA VAL A 13 -4.11 -2.10 -9.21
C VAL A 13 -4.42 -2.74 -7.86
N PHE A 14 -4.84 -4.01 -7.88
CA PHE A 14 -5.06 -4.80 -6.67
C PHE A 14 -3.76 -5.48 -6.20
N ALA A 15 -2.89 -4.71 -5.54
CA ALA A 15 -1.56 -5.12 -5.10
C ALA A 15 -1.50 -5.54 -3.62
N GLY A 16 -0.45 -6.26 -3.24
CA GLY A 16 -0.18 -6.59 -1.84
C GLY A 16 0.13 -5.39 -0.95
N ILE A 17 0.15 -5.64 0.37
CA ILE A 17 0.33 -4.59 1.38
C ILE A 17 1.70 -3.89 1.23
N SER A 18 2.74 -4.63 0.85
CA SER A 18 4.10 -4.09 0.64
C SER A 18 4.16 -3.04 -0.48
N ALA A 19 3.36 -3.21 -1.55
CA ALA A 19 3.30 -2.25 -2.65
C ALA A 19 2.79 -0.88 -2.18
N GLY A 20 1.82 -0.83 -1.26
CA GLY A 20 1.37 0.42 -0.67
C GLY A 20 2.46 1.13 0.14
N SER A 21 3.40 0.40 0.75
CA SER A 21 4.58 1.02 1.39
C SER A 21 5.56 1.58 0.36
N ALA A 22 5.84 0.86 -0.72
CA ALA A 22 6.72 1.32 -1.79
C ALA A 22 6.18 2.59 -2.47
N VAL A 23 4.88 2.60 -2.80
CA VAL A 23 4.22 3.74 -3.46
C VAL A 23 4.11 4.94 -2.51
N ALA A 24 3.84 4.73 -1.22
CA ALA A 24 3.85 5.82 -0.24
C ALA A 24 5.21 6.51 -0.16
N ALA A 25 6.30 5.73 -0.14
CA ALA A 25 7.65 6.27 -0.14
C ALA A 25 7.97 7.02 -1.44
N ALA A 26 7.56 6.47 -2.59
CA ALA A 26 7.72 7.11 -3.89
C ALA A 26 6.95 8.45 -3.97
N ALA A 27 5.69 8.48 -3.52
CA ALA A 27 4.87 9.69 -3.50
C ALA A 27 5.48 10.79 -2.62
N LYS A 28 5.94 10.43 -1.40
CA LYS A 28 6.63 11.36 -0.51
C LYS A 28 7.96 11.88 -1.10
N GLY A 29 8.68 11.03 -1.84
CA GLY A 29 9.89 11.44 -2.54
C GLY A 29 9.58 12.40 -3.69
N ALA A 30 8.50 12.13 -4.44
CA ALA A 30 8.08 12.94 -5.59
C ALA A 30 7.70 14.38 -5.18
N GLU A 31 7.17 14.61 -3.97
CA GLU A 31 6.88 15.96 -3.45
C GLU A 31 8.12 16.89 -3.39
N GLN A 32 9.32 16.32 -3.43
CA GLN A 32 10.60 17.05 -3.31
C GLN A 32 11.30 17.25 -4.66
N LEU A 33 10.70 16.80 -5.76
CA LEU A 33 11.30 16.80 -7.10
C LEU A 33 10.42 17.61 -8.06
N GLU A 34 11.04 18.43 -8.90
CA GLU A 34 10.31 19.19 -9.94
C GLU A 34 9.83 18.27 -11.08
N GLU A 35 10.68 17.35 -11.52
CA GLU A 35 10.36 16.36 -12.54
C GLU A 35 11.20 15.09 -12.31
N ALA A 36 10.55 13.92 -12.30
CA ALA A 36 11.23 12.64 -12.12
C ALA A 36 10.39 11.47 -12.66
N THR A 37 11.07 10.39 -13.07
CA THR A 37 10.43 9.09 -13.32
C THR A 37 10.64 8.18 -12.10
N MET A 38 9.55 7.80 -11.44
CA MET A 38 9.58 6.95 -10.24
C MET A 38 9.17 5.52 -10.61
N VAL A 39 9.91 4.54 -10.09
CA VAL A 39 9.60 3.12 -10.28
C VAL A 39 9.35 2.49 -8.92
N ALA A 40 8.20 1.82 -8.77
CA ALA A 40 7.86 1.05 -7.58
C ALA A 40 7.59 -0.41 -7.97
N LEU A 41 8.14 -1.36 -7.19
CA LEU A 41 7.92 -2.79 -7.39
C LEU A 41 6.62 -3.24 -6.69
N VAL A 42 5.76 -3.92 -7.44
CA VAL A 42 4.65 -4.70 -6.89
C VAL A 42 5.10 -6.15 -6.78
N ALA A 43 5.38 -6.61 -5.56
CA ALA A 43 5.93 -7.94 -5.31
C ALA A 43 4.87 -9.05 -5.46
N ASP A 44 3.61 -8.74 -5.16
CA ASP A 44 2.49 -9.67 -5.24
C ASP A 44 1.12 -8.96 -5.33
N GLY A 45 0.07 -9.77 -5.49
CA GLY A 45 -1.32 -9.29 -5.57
C GLY A 45 -2.03 -9.27 -4.23
N GLY A 46 -3.01 -8.37 -4.10
CA GLY A 46 -3.78 -8.18 -2.86
C GLY A 46 -4.56 -9.42 -2.42
N TRP A 47 -4.83 -10.35 -3.34
CA TRP A 47 -5.58 -11.59 -3.09
C TRP A 47 -4.96 -12.45 -1.97
N LYS A 48 -3.65 -12.39 -1.77
CA LYS A 48 -2.94 -13.09 -0.68
C LYS A 48 -3.32 -12.59 0.71
N TYR A 49 -3.87 -11.38 0.82
CA TYR A 49 -4.14 -10.73 2.10
C TYR A 49 -5.65 -10.52 2.35
N LEU A 50 -6.54 -11.10 1.54
CA LEU A 50 -7.99 -10.92 1.71
C LEU A 50 -8.49 -11.36 3.10
N SER A 51 -7.88 -12.38 3.70
CA SER A 51 -8.22 -12.86 5.05
C SER A 51 -7.83 -11.90 6.18
N THR A 52 -7.11 -10.82 5.88
CA THR A 52 -6.61 -9.86 6.88
C THR A 52 -7.59 -8.70 7.15
N GLY A 53 -8.64 -8.57 6.34
CA GLY A 53 -9.57 -7.44 6.39
C GLY A 53 -9.00 -6.12 5.86
N ALA A 54 -7.81 -6.12 5.22
CA ALA A 54 -7.07 -4.91 4.89
C ALA A 54 -7.81 -3.90 3.99
N TRP A 55 -8.79 -4.34 3.20
CA TRP A 55 -9.59 -3.47 2.32
C TRP A 55 -11.02 -3.22 2.80
N THR A 56 -11.51 -3.99 3.77
CA THR A 56 -12.93 -4.02 4.16
C THR A 56 -13.18 -3.40 5.52
N ASP A 57 -12.24 -3.54 6.44
CA ASP A 57 -12.37 -3.06 7.80
C ASP A 57 -12.08 -1.56 7.87
N ASP A 58 -12.39 -0.94 9.01
CA ASP A 58 -12.03 0.45 9.26
C ASP A 58 -10.52 0.66 9.13
N LEU A 59 -10.11 1.79 8.54
CA LEU A 59 -8.69 2.02 8.23
C LEU A 59 -7.85 2.12 9.51
N ASP A 60 -8.36 2.76 10.56
CA ASP A 60 -7.63 2.97 11.81
C ASP A 60 -7.40 1.61 12.51
N ASP A 61 -8.41 0.75 12.51
CA ASP A 61 -8.32 -0.61 13.05
C ASP A 61 -7.29 -1.46 12.28
N VAL A 62 -7.24 -1.35 10.94
CA VAL A 62 -6.27 -2.09 10.13
C VAL A 62 -4.85 -1.58 10.37
N VAL A 63 -4.66 -0.27 10.48
CA VAL A 63 -3.35 0.32 10.76
C VAL A 63 -2.84 -0.12 12.14
N ASP A 64 -3.71 -0.12 13.17
CA ASP A 64 -3.37 -0.61 14.50
C ASP A 64 -2.97 -2.09 14.47
N ARG A 65 -3.73 -2.96 13.77
CA ARG A 65 -3.35 -4.37 13.58
C ARG A 65 -2.02 -4.54 12.84
N ALA A 66 -1.81 -3.77 11.78
CA ALA A 66 -0.59 -3.83 10.98
C ALA A 66 0.66 -3.38 11.77
N SER A 67 0.51 -2.56 12.81
CA SER A 67 1.61 -2.22 13.72
C SER A 67 2.10 -3.42 14.55
N ARG A 68 1.24 -4.44 14.73
CA ARG A 68 1.48 -5.63 15.55
C ARG A 68 1.87 -6.85 14.72
N LEU A 69 1.76 -6.78 13.39
CA LEU A 69 1.93 -7.89 12.46
C LEU A 69 2.88 -7.50 11.33
N ILE A 70 3.88 -8.33 11.05
CA ILE A 70 4.75 -8.14 9.88
C ILE A 70 4.09 -8.80 8.68
N TYR A 71 3.61 -7.99 7.74
CA TYR A 71 3.21 -8.44 6.41
C TYR A 71 4.44 -8.44 5.51
N PHE A 72 4.88 -9.62 5.08
CA PHE A 72 5.88 -9.78 4.02
C PHE A 72 5.21 -9.76 2.65
#